data_AF-A0A520JC04-F1
#
_entry.id   AF-A0A520JC04-F1
#
_cell.length_a   1.000
_cell.length_b   1.000
_cell.length_c   1.000
_cell.angle_alpha   90.00
_cell.angle_beta   90.00
_cell.angle_gamma   90.00
#
_symmetry.space_group_name_H-M   'P 1'
#
loop_
_entity.id
_entity.type
_entity.pdbx_description
1 polymer ?
#
loop_
_entity_poly.entity_id
_entity_poly.type
_entity_poly.pdbx_seq_one_letter_code
_entity_poly.pdbx_strand_id
1 'polypeptide(L)'
;MSMIPRFVPFLMLTAAVTAVVPAVVPAVLPAALAAGVLPAPPMPVGGEAPSAAFFDTLRSADLRLATIAYRLTTANAALCDRLQPQVGMPIHALTQYGPDARKGATATFGFESTIGVEAVVAGGPADRAGVRPNDSIVAIDDRPQPGLPSADAPESATARDAAEAVVTEAPVGRPLRLTVLRDGKRLPITITPVTGCRSRFEILLGSGLDASADGAIV
;
A
#
# COMPACT_ATOMS: atom_id res chain seq x y z
N MET A 1 -43.45 39.15 -23.76
CA MET A 1 -43.18 38.36 -22.53
C MET A 1 -41.75 37.87 -22.59
N SER A 2 -40.86 38.46 -21.80
CA SER A 2 -39.81 37.75 -21.05
C SER A 2 -38.97 38.76 -20.28
N MET A 3 -38.99 38.62 -18.96
CA MET A 3 -38.25 39.43 -18.01
C MET A 3 -36.76 39.07 -18.08
N ILE A 4 -35.92 40.09 -18.13
CA ILE A 4 -34.47 39.97 -17.87
C ILE A 4 -34.25 40.43 -16.43
N PRO A 5 -33.81 39.57 -15.49
CA PRO A 5 -33.49 39.99 -14.14
C PRO A 5 -32.12 40.66 -14.08
N ARG A 6 -32.06 41.74 -13.30
CA ARG A 6 -30.88 42.57 -13.03
C ARG A 6 -29.86 41.80 -12.20
N PHE A 7 -28.63 41.71 -12.70
CA PHE A 7 -27.46 41.27 -11.94
C PHE A 7 -27.12 42.31 -10.86
N VAL A 8 -27.03 41.85 -9.61
CA VAL A 8 -26.50 42.61 -8.47
C VAL A 8 -25.03 42.20 -8.30
N PRO A 9 -24.06 43.14 -8.20
CA PRO A 9 -22.68 42.77 -8.00
C PRO A 9 -22.44 42.40 -6.52
N PHE A 10 -21.91 41.20 -6.30
CA PHE A 10 -21.50 40.71 -4.99
C PHE A 10 -20.14 41.32 -4.64
N LEU A 11 -20.13 42.18 -3.63
CA LEU A 11 -18.93 42.82 -3.07
C LEU A 11 -18.15 41.77 -2.25
N MET A 12 -16.97 41.35 -2.72
CA MET A 12 -16.06 40.52 -1.93
C MET A 12 -15.38 41.36 -0.84
N LEU A 13 -15.64 41.00 0.41
CA LEU A 13 -14.98 41.57 1.59
C LEU A 13 -13.73 40.73 1.91
N THR A 14 -12.54 41.26 1.58
CA THR A 14 -11.24 40.70 2.00
C THR A 14 -10.88 41.22 3.38
N ALA A 15 -10.89 40.36 4.40
CA ALA A 15 -10.37 40.68 5.72
C ALA A 15 -8.87 40.33 5.78
N ALA A 16 -8.01 41.34 5.72
CA ALA A 16 -6.59 41.22 6.01
C ALA A 16 -6.37 41.34 7.53
N VAL A 17 -5.91 40.27 8.17
CA VAL A 17 -5.49 40.30 9.58
C VAL A 17 -4.02 40.70 9.64
N THR A 18 -3.76 41.96 10.02
CA THR A 18 -2.42 42.47 10.32
C THR A 18 -2.10 42.20 11.79
N ALA A 19 -1.28 41.18 12.06
CA ALA A 19 -0.69 40.98 13.37
C ALA A 19 0.60 41.82 13.51
N VAL A 20 0.57 42.81 14.39
CA VAL A 20 1.73 43.61 14.80
C VAL A 20 2.43 42.88 15.94
N VAL A 21 3.68 42.44 15.73
CA VAL A 21 4.54 41.87 16.78
C VAL A 21 5.59 42.95 17.15
N PRO A 22 5.73 43.34 18.43
CA PRO A 22 6.70 44.34 18.82
C PRO A 22 8.11 43.75 18.82
N ALA A 23 9.03 44.44 18.15
CA ALA A 23 10.44 44.10 18.10
C ALA A 23 11.14 44.46 19.43
N VAL A 24 11.68 43.46 20.12
CA VAL A 24 12.67 43.64 21.18
C VAL A 24 14.00 43.15 20.62
N VAL A 25 14.93 44.06 20.40
CA VAL A 25 16.29 43.76 19.91
C VAL A 25 17.26 43.83 21.08
N PRO A 26 17.83 42.71 21.56
CA PRO A 26 19.03 42.76 22.38
C PRO A 26 20.26 42.76 21.47
N ALA A 27 21.13 43.74 21.69
CA ALA A 27 22.46 43.81 21.11
C ALA A 27 23.33 42.65 21.65
N VAL A 28 23.83 41.80 20.74
CA VAL A 28 24.80 40.75 21.07
C VAL A 28 25.97 40.85 20.09
N LEU A 29 27.18 40.92 20.64
CA LEU A 29 28.46 41.01 19.91
C LEU A 29 28.68 39.80 18.97
N PRO A 30 29.35 39.98 17.82
CA PRO A 30 29.67 38.87 16.93
C PRO A 30 30.87 38.10 17.48
N ALA A 31 30.61 36.97 18.15
CA ALA A 31 31.62 35.95 18.37
C ALA A 31 31.73 35.10 17.10
N ALA A 32 32.88 35.20 16.42
CA ALA A 32 33.20 34.37 15.27
C ALA A 32 33.31 32.89 15.70
N LEU A 33 32.23 32.14 15.51
CA LEU A 33 32.24 30.68 15.59
C LEU A 33 32.89 30.14 14.31
N ALA A 34 34.13 29.69 14.43
CA ALA A 34 34.74 28.81 13.45
C ALA A 34 33.90 27.52 13.37
N ALA A 35 33.13 27.38 12.30
CA ALA A 35 32.41 26.15 11.98
C ALA A 35 33.45 25.07 11.66
N GLY A 36 33.79 24.26 12.66
CA GLY A 36 34.50 23.01 12.44
C GLY A 36 33.62 22.10 11.60
N VAL A 37 34.01 21.89 10.35
CA VAL A 37 33.41 20.87 9.48
C VAL A 37 33.75 19.51 10.10
N LEU A 38 32.82 18.95 10.87
CA LEU A 38 32.91 17.55 11.27
C LEU A 38 32.69 16.71 10.00
N PRO A 39 33.60 15.78 9.67
CA PRO A 39 33.34 14.85 8.58
C PRO A 39 32.08 14.06 8.92
N ALA A 40 31.09 14.12 8.03
CA ALA A 40 29.91 13.27 8.12
C ALA A 40 30.38 11.81 8.16
N PRO A 41 29.84 10.96 9.04
CA PRO A 41 30.13 9.54 9.00
C PRO A 41 29.77 9.02 7.59
N PRO A 42 30.61 8.16 6.99
CA PRO A 42 30.27 7.57 5.71
C PRO A 42 28.93 6.84 5.87
N MET A 43 27.92 7.25 5.11
CA MET A 43 26.72 6.45 4.98
C MET A 43 27.15 5.08 4.43
N PRO A 44 26.66 3.97 4.99
CA PRO A 44 26.95 2.67 4.43
C PRO A 44 26.33 2.61 3.02
N VAL A 45 27.17 2.83 2.01
CA VAL A 45 26.87 2.50 0.62
C VAL A 45 27.39 1.08 0.44
N GLY A 46 26.52 0.11 0.70
CA GLY A 46 26.88 -1.31 0.62
C GLY A 46 25.64 -2.21 0.56
N GLY A 47 25.56 -3.01 -0.51
CA GLY A 47 24.52 -4.01 -0.77
C GLY A 47 24.56 -5.18 0.21
N GLU A 48 24.14 -4.91 1.44
CA GLU A 48 23.73 -5.95 2.38
C GLU A 48 22.30 -6.38 2.01
N ALA A 49 22.06 -7.69 1.88
CA ALA A 49 20.71 -8.20 1.67
C ALA A 49 19.78 -7.74 2.82
N PRO A 50 18.53 -7.34 2.53
CA PRO A 50 17.60 -6.91 3.57
C PRO A 50 17.41 -7.98 4.66
N SER A 51 17.40 -7.56 5.92
CA SER A 51 17.23 -8.44 7.07
C SER A 51 15.77 -8.86 7.27
N ALA A 52 15.52 -9.90 8.07
CA ALA A 52 14.16 -10.28 8.46
C ALA A 52 13.40 -9.12 9.14
N ALA A 53 14.09 -8.35 9.99
CA ALA A 53 13.50 -7.18 10.65
C ALA A 53 13.05 -6.08 9.68
N PHE A 54 13.74 -5.94 8.54
CA PHE A 54 13.30 -5.04 7.47
C PHE A 54 11.96 -5.49 6.88
N PHE A 55 11.84 -6.78 6.55
CA PHE A 55 10.61 -7.35 5.99
C PHE A 55 9.43 -7.30 6.98
N ASP A 56 9.69 -7.52 8.27
CA ASP A 56 8.67 -7.37 9.32
C ASP A 56 8.20 -5.90 9.44
N THR A 57 9.12 -4.95 9.32
CA THR A 57 8.81 -3.51 9.34
C THR A 57 7.96 -3.12 8.13
N LEU A 58 8.33 -3.60 6.94
CA LEU A 58 7.57 -3.42 5.70
C LEU A 58 6.14 -3.94 5.87
N ARG A 59 5.99 -5.21 6.25
CA ARG A 59 4.69 -5.84 6.51
C ARG A 59 3.84 -5.04 7.51
N SER A 60 4.44 -4.53 8.58
CA SER A 60 3.74 -3.71 9.57
C SER A 60 3.21 -2.41 8.96
N ALA A 61 4.01 -1.75 8.11
CA ALA A 61 3.61 -0.55 7.40
C ALA A 61 2.48 -0.83 6.40
N ASP A 62 2.60 -1.91 5.60
CA ASP A 62 1.58 -2.31 4.64
C ASP A 62 0.27 -2.74 5.32
N LEU A 63 0.34 -3.49 6.42
CA LEU A 63 -0.86 -3.84 7.19
C LEU A 63 -1.56 -2.60 7.74
N ARG A 64 -0.80 -1.60 8.23
CA ARG A 64 -1.38 -0.34 8.71
C ARG A 64 -2.07 0.39 7.56
N LEU A 65 -1.42 0.50 6.40
CA LEU A 65 -2.00 1.13 5.22
C LEU A 65 -3.26 0.39 4.76
N ALA A 66 -3.20 -0.93 4.62
CA ALA A 66 -4.32 -1.78 4.23
C ALA A 66 -5.51 -1.66 5.20
N THR A 67 -5.25 -1.56 6.50
CA THR A 67 -6.30 -1.35 7.52
C THR A 67 -7.00 -0.01 7.35
N ILE A 68 -6.23 1.07 7.10
CA ILE A 68 -6.80 2.40 6.85
C ILE A 68 -7.58 2.41 5.53
N ALA A 69 -6.98 1.86 4.47
CA ALA A 69 -7.58 1.74 3.15
C ALA A 69 -8.92 0.98 3.21
N TYR A 70 -8.95 -0.19 3.84
CA TYR A 70 -10.17 -1.00 4.00
C TYR A 70 -11.28 -0.22 4.71
N ARG A 71 -10.95 0.53 5.78
CA ARG A 71 -11.94 1.38 6.47
C ARG A 71 -12.48 2.48 5.58
N LEU A 72 -11.60 3.18 4.85
CA LEU A 72 -11.99 4.29 3.97
C LEU A 72 -12.86 3.80 2.81
N THR A 73 -12.45 2.73 2.12
CA THR A 73 -13.14 2.26 0.92
C THR A 73 -14.50 1.64 1.24
N THR A 74 -14.63 0.93 2.37
CA THR A 74 -15.89 0.28 2.74
C THR A 74 -16.90 1.25 3.37
N ALA A 75 -16.45 2.16 4.24
CA ALA A 75 -17.35 3.13 4.88
C ALA A 75 -17.94 4.15 3.89
N ASN A 76 -17.26 4.41 2.78
CA ASN A 76 -17.67 5.39 1.78
C ASN A 76 -18.25 4.76 0.50
N ALA A 77 -18.56 3.46 0.49
CA ALA A 77 -19.03 2.76 -0.71
C ALA A 77 -20.23 3.46 -1.39
N ALA A 78 -21.16 4.02 -0.62
CA ALA A 78 -22.33 4.73 -1.14
C ALA A 78 -22.02 6.07 -1.84
N LEU A 79 -20.80 6.60 -1.67
CA LEU A 79 -20.36 7.86 -2.27
C LEU A 79 -19.61 7.65 -3.60
N CYS A 80 -19.29 6.40 -3.94
CA CYS A 80 -18.40 6.07 -5.04
C CYS A 80 -19.17 5.64 -6.29
N ASP A 81 -18.76 6.16 -7.45
CA ASP A 81 -19.28 5.81 -8.77
C ASP A 81 -18.69 4.48 -9.28
N ARG A 82 -17.47 4.15 -8.85
CA ARG A 82 -16.78 2.89 -9.14
C ARG A 82 -16.59 2.09 -7.86
N LEU A 83 -17.06 0.84 -7.90
CA LEU A 83 -17.03 -0.10 -6.79
C LEU A 83 -16.15 -1.31 -7.13
N GLN A 84 -15.62 -1.96 -6.09
CA GLN A 84 -14.88 -3.21 -6.18
C GLN A 84 -15.13 -4.07 -4.93
N PRO A 85 -14.91 -5.40 -5.01
CA PRO A 85 -14.87 -6.24 -3.82
C PRO A 85 -13.68 -5.84 -2.94
N GLN A 86 -13.94 -5.68 -1.65
CA GLN A 86 -12.93 -5.45 -0.62
C GLN A 86 -12.78 -6.72 0.20
N VAL A 87 -11.56 -7.23 0.31
CA VAL A 87 -11.25 -8.48 1.05
C VAL A 87 -10.34 -8.26 2.26
N GLY A 88 -9.57 -7.15 2.31
CA GLY A 88 -8.69 -6.83 3.42
C GLY A 88 -7.47 -7.75 3.53
N MET A 89 -6.85 -8.08 2.39
CA MET A 89 -5.75 -9.05 2.27
C MET A 89 -4.73 -8.53 1.26
N PRO A 90 -3.80 -7.65 1.66
CA PRO A 90 -2.69 -7.28 0.78
C PRO A 90 -1.90 -8.53 0.38
N ILE A 91 -1.56 -8.60 -0.91
CA ILE A 91 -0.76 -9.67 -1.50
C ILE A 91 0.53 -9.10 -2.06
N HIS A 92 1.58 -9.92 -2.02
CA HIS A 92 2.86 -9.64 -2.65
C HIS A 92 3.29 -10.81 -3.55
N ALA A 93 4.24 -10.55 -4.44
CA ALA A 93 4.89 -11.57 -5.24
C ALA A 93 6.37 -11.71 -4.86
N LEU A 94 6.87 -12.95 -4.83
CA LEU A 94 8.29 -13.21 -4.62
C LEU A 94 9.18 -12.53 -5.67
N THR A 95 8.64 -12.28 -6.87
CA THR A 95 9.34 -11.56 -7.94
C THR A 95 9.49 -10.06 -7.67
N GLN A 96 8.73 -9.46 -6.74
CA GLN A 96 8.92 -8.05 -6.34
C GLN A 96 10.22 -7.85 -5.56
N TYR A 97 10.81 -8.93 -5.04
CA TYR A 97 12.11 -8.88 -4.40
C TYR A 97 13.17 -9.22 -5.43
N GLY A 98 14.11 -8.29 -5.65
CA GLY A 98 15.29 -8.52 -6.47
C GLY A 98 16.11 -9.72 -5.98
N PRO A 99 16.99 -10.29 -6.83
CA PRO A 99 17.70 -11.53 -6.54
C PRO A 99 18.40 -11.55 -5.16
N ASP A 100 19.01 -10.44 -4.75
CA ASP A 100 19.74 -10.31 -3.48
C ASP A 100 18.81 -10.35 -2.26
N ALA A 101 17.59 -9.82 -2.38
CA ALA A 101 16.60 -9.77 -1.31
C ALA A 101 15.70 -11.02 -1.25
N ARG A 102 15.59 -11.75 -2.36
CA ARG A 102 14.63 -12.85 -2.54
C ARG A 102 14.78 -13.95 -1.49
N LYS A 103 16.02 -14.33 -1.15
CA LYS A 103 16.27 -15.37 -0.14
C LYS A 103 15.78 -14.94 1.25
N GLY A 104 16.01 -13.69 1.63
CA GLY A 104 15.51 -13.13 2.89
C GLY A 104 13.99 -13.04 2.92
N ALA A 105 13.38 -12.63 1.80
CA ALA A 105 11.92 -12.60 1.64
C ALA A 105 11.32 -14.01 1.75
N THR A 106 11.87 -15.02 1.06
CA THR A 106 11.43 -16.41 1.19
C THR A 106 11.53 -16.91 2.63
N ALA A 107 12.62 -16.62 3.33
CA ALA A 107 12.80 -17.05 4.73
C ALA A 107 11.81 -16.37 5.69
N THR A 108 11.44 -15.12 5.44
CA THR A 108 10.54 -14.33 6.30
C THR A 108 9.06 -14.60 6.02
N PHE A 109 8.71 -14.80 4.75
CA PHE A 109 7.33 -14.89 4.28
C PHE A 109 6.88 -16.30 3.90
N GLY A 110 7.81 -17.26 3.79
CA GLY A 110 7.47 -18.68 3.62
C GLY A 110 6.84 -19.02 2.27
N PHE A 111 7.18 -18.31 1.19
CA PHE A 111 6.61 -18.53 -0.15
C PHE A 111 6.73 -19.99 -0.60
N GLU A 112 5.59 -20.60 -0.91
CA GLU A 112 5.43 -21.91 -1.54
C GLU A 112 4.92 -21.78 -3.00
N SER A 113 4.51 -20.57 -3.41
CA SER A 113 4.17 -20.15 -4.78
C SER A 113 4.68 -18.73 -5.03
N THR A 114 4.53 -18.18 -6.24
CA THR A 114 4.97 -16.80 -6.50
C THR A 114 4.16 -15.78 -5.68
N ILE A 115 2.87 -16.00 -5.46
CA ILE A 115 1.97 -15.04 -4.82
C ILE A 115 1.74 -15.43 -3.36
N GLY A 116 1.97 -14.50 -2.44
CA GLY A 116 1.78 -14.70 -1.00
C GLY A 116 0.78 -13.71 -0.42
N VAL A 117 0.08 -14.12 0.64
CA VAL A 117 -0.65 -13.21 1.51
C VAL A 117 0.35 -12.52 2.42
N GLU A 118 0.55 -11.23 2.18
CA GLU A 118 1.51 -10.45 2.96
C GLU A 118 1.02 -10.23 4.38
N ALA A 119 -0.24 -9.78 4.50
CA ALA A 119 -0.89 -9.49 5.76
C ALA A 119 -2.42 -9.64 5.63
N VAL A 120 -3.12 -9.59 6.75
CA VAL A 120 -4.59 -9.71 6.81
C VAL A 120 -5.14 -8.65 7.74
N VAL A 121 -6.11 -7.86 7.24
CA VAL A 121 -6.81 -6.84 8.03
C VAL A 121 -7.73 -7.52 9.04
N ALA A 122 -7.48 -7.31 10.32
CA ALA A 122 -8.25 -7.91 11.41
C ALA A 122 -9.75 -7.58 11.30
N GLY A 123 -10.59 -8.59 11.48
CA GLY A 123 -12.05 -8.50 11.33
C GLY A 123 -12.54 -8.32 9.89
N GLY A 124 -11.63 -8.21 8.90
CA GLY A 124 -11.95 -8.10 7.48
C GLY A 124 -12.47 -9.41 6.86
N PRO A 125 -12.94 -9.39 5.60
CA PRO A 125 -13.47 -10.59 4.95
C PRO A 125 -12.51 -11.77 4.87
N ALA A 126 -11.24 -11.53 4.53
CA ALA A 126 -10.23 -12.57 4.47
C ALA A 126 -9.92 -13.18 5.84
N ASP A 127 -9.83 -12.33 6.89
CA ASP A 127 -9.65 -12.77 8.28
C ASP A 127 -10.80 -13.69 8.72
N ARG A 128 -12.05 -13.27 8.48
CA ARG A 128 -13.24 -14.08 8.81
C ARG A 128 -13.32 -15.39 8.04
N ALA A 129 -12.72 -15.45 6.85
CA ALA A 129 -12.63 -16.66 6.04
C ALA A 129 -11.49 -17.61 6.47
N GLY A 130 -10.61 -17.18 7.38
CA GLY A 130 -9.49 -17.97 7.88
C GLY A 130 -8.23 -17.92 7.02
N VAL A 131 -8.11 -16.91 6.15
CA VAL A 131 -6.85 -16.57 5.49
C VAL A 131 -5.84 -16.14 6.54
N ARG A 132 -4.57 -16.50 6.37
CA ARG A 132 -3.48 -16.12 7.27
C ARG A 132 -2.36 -15.42 6.49
N PRO A 133 -1.60 -14.51 7.14
CA PRO A 133 -0.31 -14.10 6.62
C PRO A 133 0.56 -15.32 6.30
N ASN A 134 1.36 -15.23 5.23
CA ASN A 134 2.21 -16.29 4.68
C ASN A 134 1.48 -17.43 3.94
N ASP A 135 0.15 -17.39 3.82
CA ASP A 135 -0.53 -18.29 2.88
C ASP A 135 -0.02 -18.03 1.46
N SER A 136 0.41 -19.09 0.77
CA SER A 136 0.87 -18.98 -0.62
C SER A 136 -0.27 -19.27 -1.58
N ILE A 137 -0.71 -18.27 -2.35
CA ILE A 137 -1.86 -18.37 -3.23
C ILE A 137 -1.45 -19.12 -4.50
N VAL A 138 -2.18 -20.21 -4.80
CA VAL A 138 -1.97 -21.02 -6.02
C VAL A 138 -3.13 -20.89 -7.01
N ALA A 139 -4.29 -20.40 -6.57
CA ALA A 139 -5.38 -20.01 -7.46
C ALA A 139 -6.27 -18.93 -6.81
N ILE A 140 -6.80 -18.04 -7.65
CA ILE A 140 -7.85 -17.07 -7.32
C ILE A 140 -8.99 -17.33 -8.32
N ASP A 141 -10.15 -17.74 -7.81
CA ASP A 141 -11.22 -18.38 -8.56
C ASP A 141 -10.68 -19.50 -9.46
N ASP A 142 -10.96 -19.44 -10.77
CA ASP A 142 -10.49 -20.42 -11.75
C ASP A 142 -9.16 -19.98 -12.41
N ARG A 143 -8.50 -18.95 -11.88
CA ARG A 143 -7.21 -18.44 -12.40
C ARG A 143 -6.04 -18.98 -11.57
N PRO A 144 -5.25 -19.93 -12.10
CA PRO A 144 -4.05 -20.41 -11.42
C PRO A 144 -3.00 -19.31 -11.32
N GLN A 145 -2.25 -19.32 -10.22
CA GLN A 145 -1.13 -18.41 -9.99
C GLN A 145 0.20 -19.10 -10.32
N PRO A 146 1.25 -18.35 -10.73
CA PRO A 146 2.54 -18.94 -11.05
C PRO A 146 3.16 -19.64 -9.83
N GLY A 147 3.82 -20.78 -10.09
CA GLY A 147 4.69 -21.44 -9.12
C GLY A 147 5.90 -20.58 -8.77
N LEU A 148 6.83 -21.07 -7.94
CA LEU A 148 8.01 -20.28 -7.56
C LEU A 148 8.85 -19.86 -8.79
N PRO A 149 9.36 -18.62 -8.83
CA PRO A 149 10.23 -18.15 -9.89
C PRO A 149 11.62 -18.80 -9.79
N SER A 150 12.42 -18.71 -10.86
CA SER A 150 13.85 -19.06 -10.78
C SER A 150 14.59 -18.08 -9.85
N ALA A 151 15.70 -18.54 -9.26
CA ALA A 151 16.48 -17.72 -8.33
C ALA A 151 17.03 -16.42 -8.98
N ASP A 152 17.30 -16.47 -10.28
CA ASP A 152 17.83 -15.39 -11.12
C ASP A 152 16.74 -14.59 -11.86
N ALA A 153 15.45 -14.87 -11.64
CA ALA A 153 14.37 -14.14 -12.28
C ALA A 153 14.50 -12.63 -11.99
N PRO A 154 14.27 -11.75 -12.99
CA PRO A 154 14.35 -10.32 -12.79
C PRO A 154 13.30 -9.83 -11.78
N GLU A 155 13.58 -8.71 -11.13
CA GLU A 155 12.60 -8.05 -10.27
C GLU A 155 11.39 -7.59 -11.11
N SER A 156 10.18 -7.89 -10.63
CA SER A 156 8.94 -7.57 -11.33
C SER A 156 7.72 -7.65 -10.41
N ALA A 157 6.87 -6.62 -10.48
CA ALA A 157 5.55 -6.59 -9.85
C ALA A 157 4.44 -7.25 -10.70
N THR A 158 4.72 -7.65 -11.94
CA THR A 158 3.69 -8.07 -12.91
C THR A 158 2.84 -9.25 -12.40
N ALA A 159 3.43 -10.22 -11.71
CA ALA A 159 2.67 -11.35 -11.16
C ALA A 159 1.69 -10.91 -10.06
N ARG A 160 2.13 -10.01 -9.17
CA ARG A 160 1.28 -9.39 -8.15
C ARG A 160 0.19 -8.52 -8.78
N ASP A 161 0.50 -7.79 -9.85
CA ASP A 161 -0.43 -7.01 -10.67
C ASP A 161 -1.54 -7.85 -11.26
N ALA A 162 -1.18 -8.94 -11.91
CA ALA A 162 -2.14 -9.88 -12.45
C ALA A 162 -3.03 -10.49 -11.35
N ALA A 163 -2.45 -10.92 -10.23
CA ALA A 163 -3.19 -11.54 -9.13
C ALA A 163 -4.21 -10.58 -8.50
N GLU A 164 -3.80 -9.34 -8.23
CA GLU A 164 -4.67 -8.32 -7.62
C GLU A 164 -5.74 -7.82 -8.60
N ALA A 165 -5.46 -7.81 -9.90
CA ALA A 165 -6.48 -7.57 -10.92
C ALA A 165 -7.59 -8.63 -10.85
N VAL A 166 -7.26 -9.91 -10.61
CA VAL A 166 -8.28 -10.96 -10.41
C VAL A 166 -9.22 -10.61 -9.25
N VAL A 167 -8.65 -10.17 -8.12
CA VAL A 167 -9.42 -9.83 -6.92
C VAL A 167 -10.30 -8.60 -7.19
N THR A 168 -9.72 -7.53 -7.72
CA THR A 168 -10.40 -6.24 -7.89
C THR A 168 -11.43 -6.22 -9.03
N GLU A 169 -11.28 -7.08 -10.03
CA GLU A 169 -12.24 -7.26 -11.13
C GLU A 169 -13.32 -8.31 -10.82
N ALA A 170 -13.19 -9.04 -9.71
CA ALA A 170 -14.20 -10.03 -9.32
C ALA A 170 -15.57 -9.34 -9.12
N PRO A 171 -16.68 -9.97 -9.54
CA PRO A 171 -17.98 -9.34 -9.43
C PRO A 171 -18.34 -9.02 -7.97
N VAL A 172 -18.75 -7.78 -7.72
CA VAL A 172 -19.23 -7.34 -6.40
C VAL A 172 -20.39 -8.23 -5.94
N GLY A 173 -20.35 -8.65 -4.67
CA GLY A 173 -21.39 -9.50 -4.07
C GLY A 173 -21.26 -10.99 -4.39
N ARG A 174 -20.24 -11.42 -5.14
CA ARG A 174 -19.93 -12.83 -5.35
C ARG A 174 -18.83 -13.30 -4.40
N PRO A 175 -18.90 -14.53 -3.86
CA PRO A 175 -17.79 -15.12 -3.12
C PRO A 175 -16.56 -15.26 -4.00
N LEU A 176 -15.39 -14.94 -3.45
CA LEU A 176 -14.08 -15.14 -4.06
C LEU A 176 -13.49 -16.46 -3.54
N ARG A 177 -13.10 -17.36 -4.43
CA ARG A 177 -12.48 -18.64 -4.04
C ARG A 177 -10.96 -18.51 -4.10
N LEU A 178 -10.28 -18.78 -3.00
CA LEU A 178 -8.84 -18.94 -2.97
C LEU A 178 -8.48 -20.41 -2.83
N THR A 179 -7.42 -20.82 -3.51
CA THR A 179 -6.68 -22.03 -3.14
C THR A 179 -5.31 -21.59 -2.68
N VAL A 180 -4.95 -21.95 -1.44
CA VAL A 180 -3.66 -21.61 -0.84
C VAL A 180 -2.86 -22.85 -0.49
N LEU A 181 -1.55 -22.69 -0.38
CA LEU A 181 -0.65 -23.58 0.32
C LEU A 181 -0.34 -22.98 1.69
N ARG A 182 -0.41 -23.83 2.71
CA ARG A 182 -0.02 -23.52 4.08
C ARG A 182 0.69 -24.73 4.65
N ASP A 183 1.99 -24.61 4.88
CA ASP A 183 2.84 -25.69 5.38
C ASP A 183 2.76 -26.94 4.47
N GLY A 184 2.80 -26.74 3.15
CA GLY A 184 2.69 -27.80 2.15
C GLY A 184 1.27 -28.33 1.92
N LYS A 185 0.28 -27.89 2.69
CA LYS A 185 -1.12 -28.34 2.55
C LYS A 185 -1.90 -27.41 1.66
N ARG A 186 -2.57 -27.99 0.65
CA ARG A 186 -3.50 -27.26 -0.22
C ARG A 186 -4.85 -27.08 0.48
N LEU A 187 -5.25 -25.83 0.71
CA LEU A 187 -6.48 -25.46 1.40
C LEU A 187 -7.36 -24.61 0.49
N PRO A 188 -8.61 -25.03 0.21
CA PRO A 188 -9.62 -24.15 -0.39
C PRO A 188 -10.19 -23.21 0.68
N ILE A 189 -10.26 -21.92 0.38
CA ILE A 189 -10.84 -20.88 1.24
C ILE A 189 -11.86 -20.10 0.40
N THR A 190 -13.07 -19.90 0.94
CA THR A 190 -14.08 -19.05 0.30
C THR A 190 -14.23 -17.76 1.09
N ILE A 191 -13.95 -16.64 0.45
CA ILE A 191 -14.08 -15.31 1.03
C ILE A 191 -15.41 -14.72 0.57
N THR A 192 -16.17 -14.11 1.48
CA THR A 192 -17.34 -13.29 1.13
C THR A 192 -16.93 -11.81 1.18
N PRO A 193 -16.61 -11.17 0.03
CA PRO A 193 -16.15 -9.79 0.02
C PRO A 193 -17.26 -8.84 0.46
N VAL A 194 -16.85 -7.64 0.89
CA VAL A 194 -17.77 -6.52 1.07
C VAL A 194 -17.59 -5.51 -0.06
N THR A 195 -18.62 -4.75 -0.38
CA THR A 195 -18.53 -3.69 -1.38
C THR A 195 -17.74 -2.51 -0.84
N GLY A 196 -16.81 -1.97 -1.63
CA GLY A 196 -16.15 -0.71 -1.32
C GLY A 196 -15.79 0.07 -2.57
N CYS A 197 -15.33 1.30 -2.37
CA CYS A 197 -14.83 2.15 -3.43
C CYS A 197 -13.66 1.50 -4.18
N ARG A 198 -13.60 1.72 -5.50
CA ARG A 198 -12.45 1.36 -6.32
C ARG A 198 -11.31 2.33 -6.07
N SER A 199 -10.34 1.89 -5.26
CA SER A 199 -9.12 2.61 -4.91
C SER A 199 -8.05 1.61 -4.50
N ARG A 200 -6.77 1.96 -4.71
CA ARG A 200 -5.61 1.11 -4.44
C ARG A 200 -4.57 1.92 -3.69
N PHE A 201 -3.91 1.28 -2.73
CA PHE A 201 -2.96 1.90 -1.82
C PHE A 201 -1.80 0.93 -1.66
N GLU A 202 -0.58 1.42 -1.86
CA GLU A 202 0.64 0.64 -1.68
C GLU A 202 1.76 1.53 -1.16
N ILE A 203 2.76 0.90 -0.56
CA ILE A 203 4.01 1.55 -0.20
C ILE A 203 5.01 1.24 -1.31
N LEU A 204 5.44 2.28 -2.04
CA LEU A 204 6.55 2.14 -2.98
C LEU A 204 7.86 2.10 -2.19
N LEU A 205 8.65 1.05 -2.43
CA LEU A 205 10.01 0.94 -1.91
C LEU A 205 10.98 1.49 -2.96
N GLY A 206 11.56 2.66 -2.67
CA GLY A 206 12.52 3.33 -3.53
C GLY A 206 13.04 4.61 -2.88
N SER A 207 13.98 5.28 -3.53
CA SER A 207 14.54 6.55 -3.04
C SER A 207 13.67 7.78 -3.37
N GLY A 208 12.57 7.61 -4.10
CA GLY A 208 11.64 8.67 -4.48
C GLY A 208 10.55 8.91 -3.43
N LEU A 209 10.09 10.15 -3.32
CA LEU A 209 8.96 10.56 -2.46
C LEU A 209 7.77 11.01 -3.32
N ASP A 210 7.47 10.23 -4.36
CA ASP A 210 6.35 10.50 -5.25
C ASP A 210 5.07 9.84 -4.72
N ALA A 211 3.93 10.49 -4.92
CA ALA A 211 2.61 9.97 -4.55
C ALA A 211 1.59 10.29 -5.65
N SER A 212 0.70 9.34 -5.94
CA SER A 212 -0.38 9.47 -6.91
C SER A 212 -1.68 8.86 -6.38
N ALA A 213 -2.82 9.27 -6.93
CA ALA A 213 -4.15 8.85 -6.50
C ALA A 213 -5.18 8.87 -7.65
N ASP A 214 -4.94 8.09 -8.71
CA ASP A 214 -5.87 7.91 -9.83
C ASP A 214 -6.80 6.68 -9.66
N GLY A 215 -6.60 5.93 -8.56
CA GLY A 215 -7.31 4.70 -8.25
C GLY A 215 -6.71 3.43 -8.88
N ALA A 216 -5.55 3.54 -9.53
CA ALA A 216 -4.71 2.44 -10.00
C ALA A 216 -3.39 2.36 -9.20
N ILE A 217 -2.59 1.33 -9.49
CA ILE A 217 -1.19 1.24 -9.03
C ILE A 217 -0.34 2.10 -9.95
N VAL A 218 0.65 2.79 -9.39
CA VAL A 218 1.56 3.70 -10.11
C VAL A 218 2.96 3.14 -10.27
#